data_AF-A0A969VM43-F1
#
_entry.id   AF-A0A969VM43-F1
#
_cell.length_a   1.000
_cell.length_b   1.000
_cell.length_c   1.000
_cell.angle_alpha   90.00
_cell.angle_beta   90.00
_cell.angle_gamma   90.00
#
_symmetry.space_group_name_H-M   'P 1'
#
loop_
_entity.id
_entity.type
_entity.pdbx_description
1 polymer ?
#
loop_
_entity_poly.entity_id
_entity_poly.type
_entity_poly.pdbx_seq_one_letter_code
_entity_poly.pdbx_strand_id
1 'polypeptide(L)' 'MTDAAAALDPANFNADAVTALIDGSTLDDAVKATLKTAVEAARANPALVADTVAQVRTALGL' A
#
# COMPACT_ATOMS: atom_id res chain seq x y z
N MET A 1 6.02 -0.29 -17.53
CA MET A 1 5.30 0.35 -16.42
C MET A 1 4.68 -0.76 -15.62
N THR A 2 5.22 -1.06 -14.43
CA THR A 2 4.53 -1.93 -13.47
C THR A 2 3.24 -1.23 -13.09
N ASP A 3 2.11 -1.88 -13.32
CA ASP A 3 0.80 -1.32 -13.01
C ASP A 3 0.70 -1.16 -11.49
N ALA A 4 0.89 0.07 -10.99
CA ALA A 4 0.97 0.32 -9.55
C ALA A 4 -0.33 -0.04 -8.82
N ALA A 5 -1.47 -0.04 -9.55
CA ALA A 5 -2.73 -0.54 -9.05
C ALA A 5 -2.75 -2.07 -8.89
N ALA A 6 -2.00 -2.81 -9.72
CA ALA A 6 -1.88 -4.27 -9.59
C ALA A 6 -1.08 -4.69 -8.35
N ALA A 7 -0.18 -3.83 -7.85
CA ALA A 7 0.51 -4.06 -6.57
C ALA A 7 -0.42 -3.98 -5.35
N LEU A 8 -1.61 -3.37 -5.51
CA LEU A 8 -2.70 -3.36 -4.53
C LEU A 8 -3.64 -4.56 -4.69
N ASP A 9 -3.18 -5.65 -5.28
CA ASP A 9 -3.89 -6.94 -5.25
C ASP A 9 -3.27 -7.78 -4.11
N PRO A 10 -4.07 -8.31 -3.17
CA PRO A 10 -3.54 -9.19 -2.12
C PRO A 10 -2.75 -10.40 -2.65
N ALA A 11 -3.11 -10.91 -3.83
CA ALA A 11 -2.41 -12.03 -4.47
C ALA A 11 -1.08 -11.62 -5.12
N ASN A 12 -0.93 -10.34 -5.47
CA ASN A 12 0.26 -9.78 -6.13
C ASN A 12 0.92 -8.68 -5.28
N PHE A 13 0.70 -8.72 -3.96
CA PHE A 13 1.13 -7.66 -3.06
C PHE A 13 2.64 -7.48 -3.12
N ASN A 14 3.06 -6.25 -3.44
CA ASN A 14 4.46 -5.86 -3.48
C ASN A 14 4.65 -4.61 -2.62
N ALA A 15 5.24 -4.79 -1.44
CA ALA A 15 5.43 -3.72 -0.47
C ALA A 15 6.22 -2.51 -1.03
N ASP A 16 7.25 -2.76 -1.85
CA ASP A 16 8.06 -1.69 -2.45
C ASP A 16 7.25 -0.89 -3.48
N ALA A 17 6.47 -1.57 -4.32
CA ALA A 17 5.60 -0.93 -5.31
C ALA A 17 4.46 -0.14 -4.65
N VAL A 18 3.85 -0.68 -3.59
CA VAL A 18 2.81 0.02 -2.81
C VAL A 18 3.41 1.23 -2.09
N THR A 19 4.61 1.11 -1.51
CA THR A 19 5.32 2.24 -0.91
C THR A 19 5.60 3.34 -1.93
N ALA A 20 6.07 2.99 -3.12
CA ALA A 20 6.30 3.96 -4.20
C ALA A 20 5.01 4.65 -4.65
N LEU A 21 3.89 3.92 -4.69
CA LEU A 21 2.57 4.48 -4.99
C LEU A 21 2.13 5.48 -3.91
N ILE A 22 2.31 5.12 -2.62
CA ILE A 22 2.02 6.01 -1.49
C ILE A 22 2.90 7.27 -1.58
N ASP A 23 4.19 7.13 -1.83
CA ASP A 23 5.12 8.27 -1.92
C ASP A 23 4.76 9.23 -3.06
N GLY A 24 4.36 8.69 -4.22
CA GLY A 24 3.91 9.46 -5.38
C GLY A 24 2.50 10.05 -5.29
N SER A 25 1.72 9.71 -4.25
CA SER A 25 0.36 10.23 -4.06
C SER A 25 0.33 11.68 -3.56
N THR A 26 -0.84 12.30 -3.65
CA THR A 26 -1.10 13.65 -3.10
C THR A 26 -1.53 13.63 -1.63
N LEU A 27 -1.42 12.47 -0.96
CA LEU A 27 -1.73 12.34 0.46
C LEU A 27 -0.78 13.18 1.32
N ASP A 28 -1.26 13.63 2.48
CA ASP A 28 -0.41 14.28 3.47
C ASP A 28 0.66 13.31 4.01
N ASP A 29 1.82 13.85 4.37
CA ASP A 29 2.97 13.04 4.82
C ASP A 29 2.67 12.16 6.05
N ALA A 30 1.79 12.63 6.94
CA ALA A 30 1.35 11.86 8.10
C ALA A 30 0.54 10.61 7.69
N VAL A 31 -0.32 10.74 6.66
CA VAL A 31 -1.08 9.63 6.10
C VAL A 31 -0.13 8.66 5.39
N LYS A 32 0.80 9.19 4.57
CA LYS A 32 1.83 8.37 3.90
C LYS A 32 2.64 7.54 4.90
N ALA A 33 3.11 8.16 5.99
CA ALA A 33 3.88 7.46 7.02
C ALA A 33 3.08 6.34 7.69
N THR A 34 1.79 6.58 7.97
CA THR A 34 0.88 5.59 8.55
C THR A 34 0.70 4.39 7.61
N LEU A 35 0.39 4.65 6.33
CA LEU A 35 0.21 3.60 5.33
C LEU A 35 1.49 2.80 5.09
N LYS A 36 2.65 3.45 5.00
CA LYS A 36 3.94 2.76 4.85
C LYS A 36 4.23 1.85 6.04
N THR A 37 3.89 2.27 7.26
CA THR A 37 4.04 1.40 8.44
C THR A 37 3.15 0.15 8.33
N ALA A 38 1.92 0.28 7.83
CA ALA A 38 1.04 -0.87 7.60
C ALA A 38 1.58 -1.79 6.49
N VAL A 39 2.10 -1.22 5.40
CA VAL A 39 2.76 -1.95 4.29
C VAL A 39 3.96 -2.77 4.80
N GLU A 40 4.77 -2.19 5.67
CA GLU A 40 5.89 -2.87 6.31
C GLU A 40 5.44 -4.01 7.23
N ALA A 41 4.35 -3.82 7.98
CA ALA A 41 3.75 -4.87 8.78
C ALA A 41 3.20 -6.02 7.91
N ALA A 42 2.53 -5.70 6.80
CA ALA A 42 2.02 -6.68 5.84
C ALA A 42 3.14 -7.45 5.13
N ARG A 43 4.29 -6.80 4.87
CA ARG A 43 5.48 -7.46 4.35
C ARG A 43 5.98 -8.56 5.29
N ALA A 44 5.93 -8.32 6.60
CA ALA A 44 6.34 -9.30 7.61
C ALA A 44 5.23 -10.32 7.94
N ASN A 45 3.97 -10.02 7.62
CA ASN A 45 2.82 -10.87 7.94
C ASN A 45 1.79 -10.88 6.80
N PRO A 46 1.76 -11.97 6.00
CA PRO A 46 0.80 -12.13 4.90
C PRO A 46 -0.67 -12.03 5.32
N ALA A 47 -1.01 -12.33 6.57
CA ALA A 47 -2.40 -12.20 7.06
C ALA A 47 -2.88 -10.74 7.09
N LEU A 48 -1.97 -9.76 7.15
CA LEU A 48 -2.30 -8.34 7.17
C LEU A 48 -2.40 -7.73 5.76
N VAL A 49 -2.01 -8.47 4.71
CA VAL A 49 -1.94 -7.96 3.34
C VAL A 49 -3.30 -7.49 2.85
N ALA A 50 -4.35 -8.29 3.06
CA ALA A 50 -5.70 -7.94 2.60
C ALA A 50 -6.20 -6.63 3.23
N ASP A 51 -6.06 -6.48 4.55
CA ASP A 51 -6.47 -5.29 5.28
C ASP A 51 -5.64 -4.06 4.90
N THR A 52 -4.33 -4.25 4.74
CA THR A 52 -3.40 -3.17 4.34
C THR A 52 -3.70 -2.68 2.93
N VAL A 53 -3.94 -3.60 1.99
CA VAL A 53 -4.35 -3.26 0.63
C VAL A 53 -5.65 -2.47 0.64
N ALA A 54 -6.65 -2.90 1.41
CA ALA A 54 -7.92 -2.19 1.54
C ALA A 54 -7.74 -0.78 2.11
N GLN A 55 -6.86 -0.62 3.12
CA GLN A 55 -6.52 0.67 3.71
C GLN A 55 -5.88 1.61 2.68
N VAL A 56 -4.89 1.13 1.92
CA VAL A 56 -4.21 1.94 0.90
C VAL A 56 -5.17 2.33 -0.22
N ARG A 57 -6.01 1.41 -0.72
CA ARG A 57 -7.03 1.72 -1.74
C ARG A 57 -8.00 2.80 -1.25
N THR A 58 -8.49 2.68 -0.02
CA THR A 58 -9.39 3.67 0.58
C THR A 58 -8.74 5.05 0.66
N ALA A 59 -7.48 5.13 1.10
CA ALA A 59 -6.77 6.40 1.19
C ALA A 59 -6.55 7.03 -0.19
N LEU A 60 -6.28 6.21 -1.22
CA LEU A 60 -6.09 6.68 -2.59
C LEU A 60 -7.40 6.95 -3.36
N GLY A 61 -8.55 6.60 -2.78
CA GLY A 61 -9.86 6.76 -3.43
C GLY A 61 -10.11 5.77 -4.58
N LEU A 62 -9.57 4.55 -4.48
CA LEU A 62 -9.69 3.46 -5.48
C LEU A 62 -10.77 2.43 -5.13
#